data_AF-A0A7X6PX75-F1
#
_entry.id   AF-A0A7X6PX75-F1
#
_cell.length_a   1.000
_cell.length_b   1.000
_cell.length_c   1.000
_cell.angle_alpha   90.00
_cell.angle_beta   90.00
_cell.angle_gamma   90.00
#
_symmetry.space_group_name_H-M   'P 1'
#
loop_
_entity.id
_entity.type
_entity.pdbx_description
1 polymer ?
#
loop_
_entity_poly.entity_id
_entity_poly.type
_entity_poly.pdbx_seq_one_letter_code
_entity_poly.pdbx_strand_id
1 'polypeptide(L)'
;MKQEYLGRDLIKTHRGQALLFFAIVILLALFIVALKTILDISPIPKTLIPDASDIRRVRLLDRNHLPLTVTYQNRWNTHDYVPLYEIPEFMQRLFLIAEDKRFYSHSGIDRVARLNAAWQNLKSMGGVRGASTITEQVVKMLHPRKRTIWSKWLEGLEAQLLEKRFSKADILEFYLNEVPYSSNRRGIVQAAQYYFDRDIDTLSKKEMLALAALVRAPSRFDMRKDLKTIEGPVKRLVMLAVKSGLLDEKEAVAALNEDIMLKDTSAPVEAHHFADYILNNPNSLNYVKKGEIITTLDSSIQRAAKTILDNHMKTLQDKGVKNSAVLVVHNSTREIGAWVVNGKRSADVHGSWINAITALRQP
;
A
#
# COMPACT_ATOMS: atom_id res chain seq x y z
N MET A 1 72.76 -5.09 37.97
CA MET A 1 71.78 -6.18 37.68
C MET A 1 70.39 -6.01 38.33
N LYS A 2 70.16 -5.06 39.27
CA LYS A 2 68.85 -4.87 39.95
C LYS A 2 67.92 -3.81 39.33
N GLN A 3 68.43 -2.90 38.49
CA GLN A 3 67.61 -1.84 37.86
C GLN A 3 66.88 -2.30 36.59
N GLU A 4 67.34 -3.33 35.89
CA GLU A 4 66.69 -3.85 34.68
C GLU A 4 65.42 -4.67 34.95
N TYR A 5 65.28 -5.22 36.16
CA TYR A 5 64.09 -6.00 36.56
C TYR A 5 62.90 -5.10 36.94
N LEU A 6 63.11 -3.94 37.59
CA LEU A 6 62.01 -3.03 37.94
C LEU A 6 61.34 -2.39 36.72
N GLY A 7 62.09 -2.10 35.65
CA GLY A 7 61.54 -1.49 34.44
C GLY A 7 60.56 -2.38 33.67
N ARG A 8 60.76 -3.72 33.71
CA ARG A 8 59.87 -4.68 33.01
C ARG A 8 58.52 -4.86 33.72
N ASP A 9 58.47 -4.74 35.04
CA ASP A 9 57.22 -4.86 35.81
C ASP A 9 56.36 -3.59 35.77
N LEU A 10 56.97 -2.41 35.69
CA LEU A 10 56.29 -1.13 35.45
C LEU A 10 55.64 -1.05 34.05
N ILE A 11 56.31 -1.56 33.01
CA ILE A 11 55.75 -1.57 31.65
C ILE A 11 54.57 -2.55 31.52
N LYS A 12 54.59 -3.67 32.26
CA LYS A 12 53.47 -4.65 32.28
C LYS A 12 52.24 -4.11 33.00
N THR A 13 52.41 -3.40 34.11
CA THR A 13 51.31 -2.81 34.88
C THR A 13 50.61 -1.68 34.12
N HIS A 14 51.35 -0.81 33.43
CA HIS A 14 50.74 0.22 32.57
C HIS A 14 50.00 -0.34 31.35
N ARG A 15 50.51 -1.42 30.73
CA ARG A 15 49.80 -2.12 29.64
C ARG A 15 48.50 -2.80 30.12
N GLY A 16 48.50 -3.40 31.30
CA GLY A 16 47.31 -3.99 31.91
C GLY A 16 46.23 -2.96 32.24
N GLN A 17 46.63 -1.81 32.79
CA GLN A 17 45.72 -0.69 33.08
C GLN A 17 45.13 -0.07 31.80
N ALA A 18 45.93 0.07 30.74
CA ALA A 18 45.44 0.55 29.45
C ALA A 18 44.41 -0.41 28.83
N LEU A 19 44.68 -1.72 28.84
CA LEU A 19 43.74 -2.74 28.34
C LEU A 19 42.43 -2.75 29.14
N LEU A 20 42.51 -2.64 30.47
CA LEU A 20 41.34 -2.55 31.34
C LEU A 20 40.52 -1.29 31.04
N PHE A 21 41.17 -0.15 30.88
CA PHE A 21 40.51 1.10 30.49
C PHE A 21 39.79 0.97 29.15
N PHE A 22 40.45 0.42 28.11
CA PHE A 22 39.81 0.17 26.81
C PHE A 22 38.62 -0.79 26.92
N ALA A 23 38.73 -1.86 27.72
CA ALA A 23 37.63 -2.79 27.95
C ALA A 23 36.44 -2.10 28.62
N ILE A 24 36.67 -1.24 29.62
CA ILE A 24 35.62 -0.46 30.29
C ILE A 24 34.95 0.50 29.29
N VAL A 25 35.73 1.20 28.45
CA VAL A 25 35.19 2.10 27.43
C VAL A 25 34.34 1.35 26.41
N ILE A 26 34.76 0.17 25.96
CA ILE A 26 33.98 -0.67 25.04
C ILE A 26 32.70 -1.16 25.72
N LEU A 27 32.77 -1.63 26.96
CA LEU A 27 31.58 -2.05 27.71
C LEU A 27 30.60 -0.90 27.93
N LEU A 28 31.09 0.28 28.27
CA LEU A 28 30.27 1.48 28.42
C LEU A 28 29.62 1.87 27.07
N ALA A 29 30.37 1.82 25.97
CA ALA A 29 29.84 2.08 24.64
C ALA A 29 28.75 1.06 24.25
N LEU A 30 28.98 -0.24 24.50
CA LEU A 30 27.99 -1.30 24.27
C LEU A 30 26.75 -1.11 25.15
N PHE A 31 26.93 -0.71 26.41
CA PHE A 31 25.83 -0.41 27.33
C PHE A 31 25.00 0.77 26.83
N ILE A 32 25.64 1.87 26.40
CA ILE A 32 24.95 3.02 25.82
C ILE A 32 24.16 2.62 24.57
N VAL A 33 24.76 1.81 23.68
CA VAL A 33 24.08 1.30 22.47
C VAL A 33 22.91 0.40 22.84
N ALA A 34 23.06 -0.49 23.81
CA ALA A 34 22.00 -1.37 24.28
C ALA A 34 20.85 -0.58 24.91
N LEU A 35 21.15 0.35 25.81
CA LEU A 35 20.18 1.25 26.44
C LEU A 35 19.44 2.07 25.37
N LYS A 36 20.17 2.68 24.44
CA LYS A 36 19.57 3.43 23.33
C LYS A 36 18.70 2.54 22.45
N THR A 37 19.10 1.30 22.19
CA THR A 37 18.31 0.33 21.44
C THR A 37 16.99 0.04 22.16
N ILE A 38 17.02 -0.20 23.48
CA ILE A 38 15.82 -0.48 24.28
C ILE A 38 14.87 0.74 24.31
N LEU A 39 15.42 1.96 24.35
CA LEU A 39 14.62 3.18 24.34
C LEU A 39 14.01 3.48 22.96
N ASP A 40 14.74 3.19 21.88
CA ASP A 40 14.32 3.55 20.51
C ASP A 40 13.54 2.43 19.80
N ILE A 41 13.52 1.19 20.33
CA ILE A 41 12.76 0.08 19.75
C ILE A 41 11.26 0.31 19.94
N SER A 42 10.50 0.10 18.88
CA SER A 42 9.05 0.27 18.92
C SER A 42 8.35 -1.06 19.19
N PRO A 43 7.31 -1.06 20.03
CA PRO A 43 6.60 -2.28 20.39
C PRO A 43 5.89 -2.87 19.17
N ILE A 44 6.00 -4.18 19.00
CA ILE A 44 5.28 -4.89 17.93
C ILE A 44 3.78 -4.91 18.26
N PRO A 45 2.90 -4.57 17.30
CA PRO A 45 1.46 -4.56 17.54
C PRO A 45 0.93 -5.96 17.87
N LYS A 46 -0.22 -6.00 18.55
CA LYS A 46 -0.88 -7.27 18.91
C LYS A 46 -1.51 -7.98 17.70
N THR A 47 -1.94 -7.20 16.71
CA THR A 47 -2.51 -7.66 15.44
C THR A 47 -1.84 -6.93 14.29
N LEU A 48 -1.69 -7.59 13.15
CA LEU A 48 -1.28 -6.96 11.90
C LEU A 48 -2.47 -6.40 11.12
N ILE A 49 -3.70 -6.83 11.42
CA ILE A 49 -4.89 -6.31 10.75
C ILE A 49 -5.09 -4.86 11.19
N PRO A 50 -5.07 -3.89 10.25
CA PRO A 50 -5.27 -2.49 10.59
C PRO A 50 -6.62 -2.26 11.27
N ASP A 51 -6.58 -1.56 12.40
CA ASP A 51 -7.79 -1.16 13.10
C ASP A 51 -8.39 0.11 12.48
N ALA A 52 -9.70 0.26 12.66
CA ALA A 52 -10.51 1.38 12.20
C ALA A 52 -10.21 2.70 12.94
N SER A 53 -9.37 2.69 13.96
CA SER A 53 -9.11 3.84 14.83
C SER A 53 -8.40 5.01 14.14
N ASP A 54 -7.67 4.77 13.05
CA ASP A 54 -6.88 5.80 12.31
C ASP A 54 -7.56 6.27 10.99
N ILE A 55 -8.88 6.06 10.84
CA ILE A 55 -9.59 6.40 9.60
C ILE A 55 -9.81 7.90 9.47
N ARG A 56 -9.35 8.47 8.36
CA ARG A 56 -9.51 9.89 8.00
C ARG A 56 -10.70 10.12 7.07
N ARG A 57 -10.98 9.15 6.19
CA ARG A 57 -12.10 9.18 5.26
C ARG A 57 -12.81 7.84 5.24
N VAL A 58 -14.10 7.88 5.47
CA VAL A 58 -14.99 6.73 5.41
C VAL A 58 -15.34 6.37 3.96
N ARG A 59 -15.52 5.08 3.69
CA ARG A 59 -16.09 4.57 2.44
C ARG A 59 -17.60 4.50 2.59
N LEU A 60 -18.34 5.12 1.68
CA LEU A 60 -19.80 5.02 1.68
C LEU A 60 -20.21 3.82 0.84
N LEU A 61 -21.12 3.03 1.37
CA LEU A 61 -21.73 1.89 0.71
C LEU A 61 -23.22 2.17 0.47
N ASP A 62 -23.77 1.56 -0.57
CA ASP A 62 -25.20 1.49 -0.80
C ASP A 62 -25.84 0.51 0.20
N ARG A 63 -27.17 0.39 0.18
CA ARG A 63 -27.91 -0.53 1.06
C ARG A 63 -27.55 -2.01 0.89
N ASN A 64 -26.94 -2.38 -0.23
CA ASN A 64 -26.52 -3.73 -0.60
C ASN A 64 -24.99 -3.91 -0.51
N HIS A 65 -24.29 -3.02 0.21
CA HIS A 65 -22.84 -3.04 0.41
C HIS A 65 -21.98 -2.73 -0.85
N LEU A 66 -22.56 -2.18 -1.91
CA LEU A 66 -21.80 -1.71 -3.07
C LEU A 66 -21.15 -0.35 -2.78
N PRO A 67 -19.86 -0.15 -3.11
CA PRO A 67 -19.18 1.11 -2.82
C PRO A 67 -19.71 2.25 -3.68
N LEU A 68 -20.13 3.33 -3.02
CA LEU A 68 -20.55 4.61 -3.62
C LEU A 68 -19.41 5.61 -3.72
N THR A 69 -18.42 5.47 -2.84
CA THR A 69 -17.19 6.27 -2.86
C THR A 69 -15.97 5.36 -2.86
N VAL A 70 -14.87 5.93 -3.35
CA VAL A 70 -13.56 5.30 -3.34
C VAL A 70 -12.63 6.21 -2.53
N THR A 71 -11.97 5.67 -1.49
CA THR A 71 -11.09 6.44 -0.60
C THR A 71 -9.74 5.77 -0.44
N TYR A 72 -8.66 6.54 -0.62
CA TYR A 72 -7.28 6.07 -0.46
C TYR A 72 -6.46 6.98 0.46
N GLN A 73 -7.15 7.79 1.27
CA GLN A 73 -6.50 8.80 2.12
C GLN A 73 -6.22 8.31 3.55
N ASN A 74 -6.63 7.09 3.86
CA ASN A 74 -6.40 6.47 5.16
C ASN A 74 -4.95 6.01 5.29
N ARG A 75 -4.49 5.85 6.53
CA ARG A 75 -3.13 5.35 6.81
C ARG A 75 -2.92 3.94 6.27
N TRP A 76 -3.96 3.11 6.36
CA TRP A 76 -3.97 1.69 6.00
C TRP A 76 -5.10 1.37 5.03
N ASN A 77 -4.96 0.27 4.29
CA ASN A 77 -6.02 -0.31 3.48
C ASN A 77 -6.97 -1.14 4.37
N THR A 78 -8.07 -0.52 4.81
CA THR A 78 -9.02 -1.17 5.73
C THR A 78 -10.18 -1.89 5.05
N HIS A 79 -10.43 -1.64 3.76
CA HIS A 79 -11.64 -2.12 3.07
C HIS A 79 -11.38 -3.04 1.88
N ASP A 80 -10.20 -2.99 1.23
CA ASP A 80 -9.82 -3.89 0.13
C ASP A 80 -8.74 -4.87 0.60
N TYR A 81 -8.84 -5.30 1.85
CA TYR A 81 -7.94 -6.30 2.44
C TYR A 81 -8.47 -7.69 2.10
N VAL A 82 -7.64 -8.51 1.46
CA VAL A 82 -7.97 -9.90 1.12
C VAL A 82 -7.04 -10.87 1.83
N PRO A 83 -7.52 -12.04 2.27
CA PRO A 83 -6.67 -13.05 2.86
C PRO A 83 -5.69 -13.62 1.82
N LEU A 84 -4.55 -14.14 2.28
CA LEU A 84 -3.44 -14.55 1.41
C LEU A 84 -3.87 -15.61 0.38
N TYR A 85 -4.80 -16.49 0.74
CA TYR A 85 -5.27 -17.56 -0.14
C TYR A 85 -6.12 -17.06 -1.32
N GLU A 86 -6.68 -15.84 -1.26
CA GLU A 86 -7.37 -15.21 -2.38
C GLU A 86 -6.39 -14.52 -3.36
N ILE A 87 -5.14 -14.31 -2.93
CA ILE A 87 -4.12 -13.73 -3.79
C ILE A 87 -3.56 -14.83 -4.72
N PRO A 88 -3.52 -14.63 -6.05
CA PRO A 88 -3.00 -15.63 -6.97
C PRO A 88 -1.60 -16.12 -6.59
N GLU A 89 -1.38 -17.44 -6.60
CA GLU A 89 -0.09 -18.04 -6.18
C GLU A 89 1.09 -17.48 -6.98
N PHE A 90 0.89 -17.26 -8.29
CA PHE A 90 1.88 -16.64 -9.16
C PHE A 90 2.30 -15.26 -8.62
N MET A 91 1.34 -14.43 -8.21
CA MET A 91 1.59 -13.11 -7.62
C MET A 91 2.38 -13.23 -6.32
N GLN A 92 1.96 -14.12 -5.40
CA GLN A 92 2.66 -14.33 -4.13
C GLN A 92 4.13 -14.71 -4.35
N ARG A 93 4.36 -15.74 -5.18
CA ARG A 93 5.71 -16.20 -5.56
C ARG A 93 6.53 -15.12 -6.24
N LEU A 94 5.89 -14.31 -7.08
CA LEU A 94 6.55 -13.23 -7.80
C LEU A 94 7.11 -12.16 -6.86
N PHE A 95 6.33 -11.73 -5.87
CA PHE A 95 6.79 -10.80 -4.83
C PHE A 95 7.93 -11.40 -4.01
N LEU A 96 7.83 -12.67 -3.65
CA LEU A 96 8.89 -13.37 -2.93
C LEU A 96 10.21 -13.37 -3.74
N ILE A 97 10.20 -13.76 -5.02
CA ILE A 97 11.46 -13.76 -5.79
C ILE A 97 11.99 -12.34 -6.06
N ALA A 98 11.11 -11.34 -6.19
CA ALA A 98 11.47 -9.96 -6.50
C ALA A 98 12.12 -9.26 -5.30
N GLU A 99 11.54 -9.43 -4.11
CA GLU A 99 11.88 -8.68 -2.91
C GLU A 99 12.69 -9.50 -1.90
N ASP A 100 12.38 -10.79 -1.75
CA ASP A 100 12.93 -11.63 -0.68
C ASP A 100 12.94 -13.14 -1.00
N LYS A 101 13.84 -13.56 -1.89
CA LYS A 101 13.89 -14.95 -2.40
C LYS A 101 14.00 -15.99 -1.27
N ARG A 102 14.54 -15.61 -0.13
CA ARG A 102 14.79 -16.49 1.02
C ARG A 102 13.81 -16.27 2.17
N PHE A 103 12.69 -15.60 1.91
CA PHE A 103 11.68 -15.24 2.90
C PHE A 103 11.40 -16.36 3.90
N TYR A 104 11.08 -17.58 3.44
CA TYR A 104 10.74 -18.69 4.33
C TYR A 104 11.93 -19.31 5.08
N SER A 105 13.17 -18.98 4.72
CA SER A 105 14.38 -19.59 5.29
C SER A 105 15.08 -18.76 6.36
N HIS A 106 14.80 -17.45 6.44
CA HIS A 106 15.41 -16.57 7.42
C HIS A 106 14.44 -16.16 8.52
N SER A 107 14.98 -15.67 9.64
CA SER A 107 14.20 -15.13 10.77
C SER A 107 14.33 -13.61 10.84
N GLY A 108 13.51 -12.88 10.09
CA GLY A 108 13.45 -11.41 10.04
C GLY A 108 14.45 -10.77 9.09
N ILE A 109 15.73 -11.14 9.22
CA ILE A 109 16.82 -10.60 8.41
C ILE A 109 17.48 -11.70 7.60
N ASP A 110 17.67 -11.45 6.30
CA ASP A 110 18.54 -12.27 5.47
C ASP A 110 20.00 -11.81 5.56
N ARG A 111 20.74 -12.43 6.49
CA ARG A 111 22.17 -12.13 6.71
C ARG A 111 23.01 -12.45 5.49
N VAL A 112 22.70 -13.54 4.79
CA VAL A 112 23.48 -13.98 3.62
C VAL A 112 23.24 -13.01 2.45
N ALA A 113 22.01 -12.52 2.26
CA ALA A 113 21.70 -11.55 1.20
C ALA A 113 22.38 -10.22 1.50
N ARG A 114 22.38 -9.79 2.77
CA ARG A 114 23.04 -8.57 3.20
C ARG A 114 24.55 -8.61 2.97
N LEU A 115 25.22 -9.71 3.32
CA LEU A 115 26.64 -9.89 3.05
C LEU A 115 26.95 -9.90 1.55
N ASN A 116 26.16 -10.63 0.77
CA ASN A 116 26.32 -10.67 -0.69
C ASN A 116 26.10 -9.30 -1.34
N ALA A 117 25.10 -8.54 -0.88
CA ALA A 117 24.83 -7.19 -1.37
C ALA A 117 25.94 -6.22 -0.97
N ALA A 118 26.47 -6.31 0.26
CA ALA A 118 27.60 -5.51 0.69
C ALA A 118 28.84 -5.78 -0.18
N TRP A 119 29.16 -7.06 -0.43
CA TRP A 119 30.28 -7.43 -1.29
C TRP A 119 30.10 -6.99 -2.75
N GLN A 120 28.88 -7.10 -3.30
CA GLN A 120 28.57 -6.59 -4.63
C GLN A 120 28.69 -5.07 -4.70
N ASN A 121 28.15 -4.32 -3.72
CA ASN A 121 28.23 -2.87 -3.67
C ASN A 121 29.67 -2.36 -3.57
N LEU A 122 30.56 -3.08 -2.89
CA LEU A 122 31.99 -2.78 -2.86
C LEU A 122 32.67 -3.01 -4.22
N LYS A 123 32.21 -4.01 -4.99
CA LYS A 123 32.77 -4.36 -6.30
C LYS A 123 32.21 -3.51 -7.45
N SER A 124 30.97 -3.04 -7.34
CA SER A 124 30.29 -2.25 -8.37
C SER A 124 30.06 -0.81 -7.91
N MET A 125 30.78 0.15 -8.47
CA MET A 125 30.72 1.59 -8.16
C MET A 125 29.38 2.30 -8.49
N GLY A 126 28.25 1.59 -8.64
CA GLY A 126 27.00 2.26 -9.04
C GLY A 126 25.70 1.47 -8.94
N GLY A 127 25.72 0.20 -8.51
CA GLY A 127 24.53 -0.64 -8.45
C GLY A 127 24.09 -0.95 -7.04
N VAL A 128 23.42 -0.03 -6.33
CA VAL A 128 22.89 -0.30 -4.98
C VAL A 128 21.77 -1.34 -5.06
N ARG A 129 22.10 -2.61 -4.79
CA ARG A 129 21.10 -3.64 -4.47
C ARG A 129 20.73 -3.48 -2.99
N GLY A 130 19.47 -3.14 -2.74
CA GLY A 130 18.91 -3.17 -1.38
C GLY A 130 18.71 -4.62 -0.94
N ALA A 131 19.28 -5.01 0.20
CA ALA A 131 19.09 -6.32 0.81
C ALA A 131 18.07 -6.28 1.94
N SER A 132 16.97 -5.53 1.77
CA SER A 132 15.91 -5.50 2.79
C SER A 132 14.93 -6.64 2.57
N THR A 133 14.58 -7.36 3.64
CA THR A 133 13.59 -8.45 3.61
C THR A 133 12.16 -7.89 3.57
N ILE A 134 11.19 -8.72 3.20
CA ILE A 134 9.75 -8.35 3.27
C ILE A 134 9.39 -7.97 4.71
N THR A 135 9.88 -8.73 5.70
CA THR A 135 9.64 -8.44 7.13
C THR A 135 10.19 -7.08 7.55
N GLU A 136 11.40 -6.70 7.10
CA GLU A 136 11.93 -5.36 7.35
C GLU A 136 11.11 -4.27 6.64
N GLN A 137 10.53 -4.56 5.47
CA GLN A 137 9.62 -3.63 4.79
C GLN A 137 8.31 -3.45 5.59
N VAL A 138 7.75 -4.53 6.14
CA VAL A 138 6.59 -4.47 7.03
C VAL A 138 6.88 -3.61 8.25
N VAL A 139 8.03 -3.81 8.89
CA VAL A 139 8.46 -2.98 10.03
C VAL A 139 8.57 -1.50 9.64
N LYS A 140 9.12 -1.17 8.47
CA LYS A 140 9.17 0.23 8.00
C LYS A 140 7.78 0.84 7.79
N MET A 141 6.80 0.04 7.39
CA MET A 141 5.42 0.51 7.23
C MET A 141 4.77 0.77 8.60
N LEU A 142 4.98 -0.13 9.56
CA LEU A 142 4.48 0.01 10.93
C LEU A 142 5.13 1.20 11.66
N HIS A 143 6.45 1.30 11.56
CA HIS A 143 7.30 2.26 12.28
C HIS A 143 8.15 3.07 11.28
N PRO A 144 7.55 4.03 10.56
CA PRO A 144 8.26 4.83 9.58
C PRO A 144 9.34 5.69 10.27
N ARG A 145 10.59 5.59 9.77
CA ARG A 145 11.75 6.31 10.29
C ARG A 145 12.54 6.97 9.16
N LYS A 146 13.31 8.01 9.51
CA LYS A 146 14.31 8.59 8.59
C LYS A 146 15.35 7.52 8.23
N ARG A 147 15.76 7.47 6.97
CA ARG A 147 16.76 6.48 6.50
C ARG A 147 18.14 6.76 7.09
N THR A 148 18.48 6.06 8.16
CA THR A 148 19.79 6.12 8.84
C THR A 148 20.31 4.71 9.15
N ILE A 149 21.61 4.58 9.41
CA ILE A 149 22.21 3.30 9.85
C ILE A 149 21.56 2.82 11.15
N TRP A 150 21.25 3.75 12.06
CA TRP A 150 20.56 3.46 13.32
C TRP A 150 19.15 2.92 13.09
N SER A 151 18.37 3.55 12.21
CA SER A 151 17.04 3.05 11.86
C SER A 151 17.11 1.66 11.22
N LYS A 152 18.14 1.39 10.41
CA LYS A 152 18.32 0.06 9.81
C LYS A 152 18.68 -1.02 10.84
N TRP A 153 19.42 -0.66 11.90
CA TRP A 153 19.68 -1.53 13.05
C TRP A 153 18.38 -1.88 13.78
N LEU A 154 17.56 -0.87 14.11
CA LEU A 154 16.27 -1.06 14.79
C LEU A 154 15.29 -1.87 13.93
N GLU A 155 15.17 -1.57 12.63
CA GLU A 155 14.33 -2.31 11.69
C GLU A 155 14.67 -3.80 11.68
N GLY A 156 15.96 -4.13 11.73
CA GLY A 156 16.41 -5.51 11.77
C GLY A 156 15.96 -6.23 13.03
N LEU A 157 16.15 -5.61 14.21
CA LEU A 157 15.73 -6.20 15.49
C LEU A 157 14.21 -6.35 15.56
N GLU A 158 13.48 -5.31 15.14
CA GLU A 158 12.02 -5.34 15.07
C GLU A 158 11.50 -6.40 14.10
N ALA A 159 12.18 -6.64 12.97
CA ALA A 159 11.80 -7.70 12.04
C ALA A 159 11.94 -9.09 12.69
N GLN A 160 12.99 -9.30 13.49
CA GLN A 160 13.14 -10.54 14.25
C GLN A 160 12.06 -10.70 15.33
N LEU A 161 11.70 -9.61 16.01
CA LEU A 161 10.61 -9.62 16.99
C LEU A 161 9.25 -9.86 16.34
N LEU A 162 9.03 -9.30 15.15
CA LEU A 162 7.80 -9.47 14.39
C LEU A 162 7.59 -10.94 14.01
N GLU A 163 8.62 -11.61 13.50
CA GLU A 163 8.55 -13.03 13.13
C GLU A 163 8.51 -14.01 14.31
N LYS A 164 8.86 -13.57 15.51
CA LYS A 164 8.59 -14.36 16.73
C LYS A 164 7.12 -14.34 17.12
N ARG A 165 6.37 -13.33 16.69
CA ARG A 165 4.97 -13.12 17.05
C ARG A 165 4.01 -13.55 15.95
N PHE A 166 4.34 -13.29 14.70
CA PHE A 166 3.49 -13.54 13.53
C PHE A 166 4.13 -14.56 12.60
N SER A 167 3.30 -15.37 11.95
CA SER A 167 3.76 -16.35 10.98
C SER A 167 4.24 -15.65 9.69
N LYS A 168 5.01 -16.37 8.87
CA LYS A 168 5.40 -15.90 7.54
C LYS A 168 4.20 -15.60 6.64
N ALA A 169 3.12 -16.36 6.79
CA ALA A 169 1.88 -16.14 6.05
C ALA A 169 1.23 -14.81 6.47
N ASP A 170 1.11 -14.54 7.77
CA ASP A 170 0.53 -13.28 8.28
C ASP A 170 1.33 -12.06 7.81
N ILE A 171 2.66 -12.16 7.83
CA ILE A 171 3.56 -11.07 7.40
C ILE A 171 3.45 -10.84 5.89
N LEU A 172 3.39 -11.90 5.09
CA LEU A 172 3.23 -11.80 3.64
C LEU A 172 1.85 -11.26 3.27
N GLU A 173 0.80 -11.72 3.94
CA GLU A 173 -0.58 -11.23 3.76
C GLU A 173 -0.65 -9.73 4.05
N PHE A 174 -0.16 -9.29 5.22
CA PHE A 174 -0.11 -7.88 5.56
C PHE A 174 0.69 -7.08 4.54
N TYR A 175 1.87 -7.60 4.14
CA TYR A 175 2.71 -6.94 3.15
C TYR A 175 1.97 -6.72 1.83
N LEU A 176 1.36 -7.76 1.26
CA LEU A 176 0.66 -7.66 -0.04
C LEU A 176 -0.58 -6.77 0.02
N ASN A 177 -1.21 -6.63 1.18
CA ASN A 177 -2.36 -5.75 1.38
C ASN A 177 -1.99 -4.28 1.70
N GLU A 178 -0.78 -4.01 2.16
CA GLU A 178 -0.40 -2.66 2.65
C GLU A 178 0.79 -2.02 1.93
N VAL A 179 1.49 -2.78 1.09
CA VAL A 179 2.65 -2.28 0.34
C VAL A 179 2.24 -1.04 -0.48
N PRO A 180 2.98 0.08 -0.38
CA PRO A 180 2.54 1.34 -0.96
C PRO A 180 2.77 1.37 -2.48
N TYR A 181 1.77 1.88 -3.18
CA TYR A 181 1.79 2.22 -4.60
C TYR A 181 1.63 3.73 -4.80
N SER A 182 1.75 4.21 -6.05
CA SER A 182 1.54 5.62 -6.38
C SER A 182 0.13 6.10 -6.04
N SER A 183 -0.02 7.41 -5.94
CA SER A 183 -1.31 8.06 -5.67
C SER A 183 -2.00 7.59 -4.38
N ASN A 184 -1.23 7.26 -3.34
CA ASN A 184 -1.71 6.77 -2.03
C ASN A 184 -2.44 5.41 -2.06
N ARG A 185 -2.28 4.61 -3.11
CA ARG A 185 -2.83 3.25 -3.13
C ARG A 185 -1.99 2.35 -2.23
N ARG A 186 -2.63 1.42 -1.54
CA ARG A 186 -1.97 0.44 -0.68
C ARG A 186 -2.48 -0.95 -0.98
N GLY A 187 -1.54 -1.87 -1.13
CA GLY A 187 -1.81 -3.25 -1.48
C GLY A 187 -2.08 -3.49 -2.95
N ILE A 188 -1.99 -4.76 -3.32
CA ILE A 188 -2.13 -5.22 -4.71
C ILE A 188 -3.54 -5.03 -5.24
N VAL A 189 -4.58 -5.14 -4.40
CA VAL A 189 -5.98 -5.01 -4.83
C VAL A 189 -6.28 -3.59 -5.28
N GLN A 190 -5.96 -2.59 -4.44
CA GLN A 190 -6.12 -1.18 -4.81
C GLN A 190 -5.26 -0.80 -6.01
N ALA A 191 -4.07 -1.39 -6.15
CA ALA A 191 -3.20 -1.14 -7.28
C ALA A 191 -3.77 -1.72 -8.59
N ALA A 192 -4.30 -2.95 -8.55
CA ALA A 192 -4.95 -3.60 -9.69
C ALA A 192 -6.15 -2.79 -10.18
N GLN A 193 -7.02 -2.40 -9.26
CA GLN A 193 -8.17 -1.52 -9.55
C GLN A 193 -7.73 -0.15 -10.07
N TYR A 194 -6.65 0.41 -9.51
CA TYR A 194 -6.17 1.73 -9.94
C TYR A 194 -5.53 1.75 -11.32
N TYR A 195 -4.75 0.74 -11.70
CA TYR A 195 -4.06 0.74 -12.98
C TYR A 195 -4.89 0.08 -14.08
N PHE A 196 -5.65 -0.96 -13.75
CA PHE A 196 -6.28 -1.85 -14.73
C PHE A 196 -7.79 -1.95 -14.62
N ASP A 197 -8.41 -1.43 -13.55
CA ASP A 197 -9.86 -1.58 -13.27
C ASP A 197 -10.27 -3.07 -13.29
N ARG A 198 -9.50 -3.89 -12.57
CA ARG A 198 -9.57 -5.35 -12.58
C ARG A 198 -9.35 -5.94 -11.19
N ASP A 199 -10.01 -7.06 -10.96
CA ASP A 199 -9.76 -7.92 -9.81
C ASP A 199 -8.45 -8.69 -10.00
N ILE A 200 -7.78 -8.97 -8.87
CA ILE A 200 -6.40 -9.52 -8.84
C ILE A 200 -6.27 -10.88 -9.51
N ASP A 201 -7.34 -11.68 -9.51
CA ASP A 201 -7.45 -13.01 -10.12
C ASP A 201 -7.62 -12.94 -11.64
N THR A 202 -8.14 -11.83 -12.17
CA THR A 202 -8.31 -11.62 -13.60
C THR A 202 -7.09 -11.02 -14.29
N LEU A 203 -6.06 -10.61 -13.55
CA LEU A 203 -4.89 -9.95 -14.12
C LEU A 203 -4.08 -10.89 -15.03
N SER A 204 -3.56 -10.33 -16.11
CA SER A 204 -2.55 -10.98 -16.93
C SER A 204 -1.22 -11.12 -16.19
N LYS A 205 -0.37 -12.04 -16.64
CA LYS A 205 0.99 -12.19 -16.09
C LYS A 205 1.80 -10.90 -16.22
N LYS A 206 1.65 -10.16 -17.34
CA LYS A 206 2.35 -8.89 -17.53
C LYS A 206 1.89 -7.81 -16.55
N GLU A 207 0.58 -7.70 -16.30
CA GLU A 207 0.04 -6.79 -15.29
C GLU A 207 0.55 -7.14 -13.88
N MET A 208 0.56 -8.43 -13.49
CA MET A 208 1.12 -8.87 -12.21
C MET A 208 2.63 -8.54 -12.08
N LEU A 209 3.41 -8.76 -13.15
CA LEU A 209 4.81 -8.37 -13.24
C LEU A 209 5.03 -6.87 -13.11
N ALA A 210 4.15 -6.07 -13.71
CA ALA A 210 4.20 -4.61 -13.61
C ALA A 210 3.95 -4.15 -12.17
N LEU A 211 2.93 -4.69 -11.49
CA LEU A 211 2.64 -4.35 -10.09
C LEU A 211 3.81 -4.70 -9.16
N ALA A 212 4.36 -5.91 -9.28
CA ALA A 212 5.51 -6.34 -8.49
C ALA A 212 6.76 -5.48 -8.75
N ALA A 213 7.01 -5.09 -10.01
CA ALA A 213 8.15 -4.24 -10.35
C ALA A 213 7.97 -2.78 -9.85
N LEU A 214 6.75 -2.30 -9.71
CA LEU A 214 6.43 -0.92 -9.32
C LEU A 214 6.77 -0.63 -7.86
N VAL A 215 6.56 -1.61 -6.96
CA VAL A 215 6.77 -1.49 -5.51
C VAL A 215 8.15 -0.97 -5.13
N ARG A 216 9.19 -1.34 -5.89
CA ARG A 216 10.56 -0.90 -5.62
C ARG A 216 10.75 0.61 -5.68
N ALA A 217 10.02 1.30 -6.57
CA ALA A 217 10.09 2.76 -6.70
C ALA A 217 8.77 3.31 -7.26
N PRO A 218 7.70 3.38 -6.44
CA PRO A 218 6.36 3.63 -6.95
C PRO A 218 6.23 4.91 -7.75
N SER A 219 6.74 6.02 -7.19
CA SER A 219 6.67 7.33 -7.84
C SER A 219 7.48 7.43 -9.15
N ARG A 220 8.53 6.61 -9.31
CA ARG A 220 9.42 6.61 -10.48
C ARG A 220 8.88 5.74 -11.60
N PHE A 221 8.24 4.62 -11.25
CA PHE A 221 7.70 3.66 -12.21
C PHE A 221 6.18 3.75 -12.34
N ASP A 222 5.63 4.94 -12.04
CA ASP A 222 4.19 5.19 -12.13
C ASP A 222 3.73 5.13 -13.60
N MET A 223 3.00 4.07 -13.93
CA MET A 223 2.55 3.78 -15.30
C MET A 223 1.62 4.86 -15.86
N ARG A 224 0.89 5.58 -14.98
CA ARG A 224 0.02 6.68 -15.40
C ARG A 224 0.77 7.95 -15.74
N LYS A 225 2.03 8.09 -15.31
CA LYS A 225 2.91 9.19 -15.72
C LYS A 225 3.64 8.86 -17.02
N ASP A 226 4.27 7.69 -17.06
CA ASP A 226 4.99 7.20 -18.25
C ASP A 226 5.12 5.67 -18.20
N LEU A 227 4.39 5.00 -19.10
CA LEU A 227 4.39 3.55 -19.22
C LEU A 227 5.77 2.98 -19.63
N LYS A 228 6.61 3.73 -20.32
CA LYS A 228 7.93 3.25 -20.76
C LYS A 228 8.88 3.02 -19.58
N THR A 229 8.66 3.72 -18.46
CA THR A 229 9.53 3.61 -17.28
C THR A 229 9.46 2.23 -16.61
N ILE A 230 8.35 1.50 -16.75
CA ILE A 230 8.14 0.19 -16.12
C ILE A 230 8.66 -0.98 -16.98
N GLU A 231 8.86 -0.79 -18.29
CA GLU A 231 9.29 -1.87 -19.20
C GLU A 231 10.63 -2.50 -18.81
N GLY A 232 11.63 -1.67 -18.49
CA GLY A 232 12.94 -2.13 -18.05
C GLY A 232 12.89 -2.94 -16.75
N PRO A 233 12.25 -2.42 -15.68
CA PRO A 233 11.94 -3.18 -14.46
C PRO A 233 11.22 -4.51 -14.72
N VAL A 234 10.15 -4.51 -15.53
CA VAL A 234 9.38 -5.72 -15.87
C VAL A 234 10.27 -6.73 -16.58
N LYS A 235 11.04 -6.33 -17.59
CA LYS A 235 11.95 -7.23 -18.31
C LYS A 235 12.98 -7.88 -17.38
N ARG A 236 13.53 -7.12 -16.42
CA ARG A 236 14.44 -7.68 -15.39
C ARG A 236 13.74 -8.69 -14.50
N LEU A 237 12.50 -8.42 -14.12
CA LEU A 237 11.72 -9.32 -13.28
C LEU A 237 11.29 -10.59 -14.03
N VAL A 238 10.94 -10.50 -15.32
CA VAL A 238 10.69 -11.66 -16.19
C VAL A 238 11.92 -12.57 -16.24
N MET A 239 13.11 -12.02 -16.50
CA MET A 239 14.35 -12.80 -16.50
C MET A 239 14.62 -13.48 -15.15
N LEU A 240 14.31 -12.79 -14.04
CA LEU A 240 14.43 -13.35 -12.70
C LEU A 240 13.43 -14.49 -12.47
N ALA A 241 12.19 -14.34 -12.92
CA ALA A 241 11.13 -15.34 -12.82
C ALA A 241 11.45 -16.60 -13.63
N VAL A 242 12.01 -16.46 -14.84
CA VAL A 242 12.51 -17.60 -15.62
C VAL A 242 13.64 -18.30 -14.89
N LYS A 243 14.63 -17.55 -14.39
CA LYS A 243 15.76 -18.11 -13.64
C LYS A 243 15.34 -18.84 -12.36
N SER A 244 14.23 -18.44 -11.73
CA SER A 244 13.68 -19.13 -10.56
C SER A 244 12.76 -20.31 -10.90
N GLY A 245 12.48 -20.55 -12.18
CA GLY A 245 11.52 -21.55 -12.63
C GLY A 245 10.06 -21.19 -12.35
N LEU A 246 9.76 -19.89 -12.15
CA LEU A 246 8.39 -19.39 -11.96
C LEU A 246 7.67 -19.17 -13.29
N LEU A 247 8.43 -18.86 -14.34
CA LEU A 247 7.95 -18.76 -15.72
C LEU A 247 8.80 -19.67 -16.59
N ASP A 248 8.17 -20.32 -17.58
CA ASP A 248 8.92 -20.91 -18.68
C ASP A 248 9.29 -19.86 -19.74
N GLU A 249 10.12 -20.23 -20.71
CA GLU A 249 10.58 -19.31 -21.76
C GLU A 249 9.45 -18.84 -22.68
N LYS A 250 8.45 -19.68 -22.95
CA LYS A 250 7.31 -19.34 -23.81
C LYS A 250 6.40 -18.33 -23.13
N GLU A 251 6.10 -18.55 -21.86
CA GLU A 251 5.34 -17.65 -21.02
C GLU A 251 6.05 -16.31 -20.82
N ALA A 252 7.38 -16.34 -20.68
CA ALA A 252 8.19 -15.12 -20.62
C ALA A 252 8.11 -14.29 -21.90
N VAL A 253 8.19 -14.93 -23.07
CA VAL A 253 8.02 -14.24 -24.36
C VAL A 253 6.60 -13.68 -24.50
N ALA A 254 5.58 -14.46 -24.15
CA ALA A 254 4.19 -14.01 -24.18
C ALA A 254 3.96 -12.79 -23.26
N ALA A 255 4.44 -12.86 -22.01
CA ALA A 255 4.32 -11.77 -21.05
C ALA A 255 5.11 -10.51 -21.44
N LEU A 256 6.16 -10.63 -22.25
CA LEU A 256 6.87 -9.45 -22.77
C LEU A 256 6.13 -8.80 -23.94
N ASN A 257 5.47 -9.59 -24.78
CA ASN A 257 4.77 -9.13 -25.98
C ASN A 257 3.34 -8.64 -25.74
N GLU A 258 2.71 -9.02 -24.62
CA GLU A 258 1.38 -8.52 -24.24
C GLU A 258 1.41 -7.00 -23.98
N ASP A 259 0.37 -6.24 -24.29
CA ASP A 259 0.36 -4.80 -24.02
C ASP A 259 -0.28 -4.49 -22.66
N ILE A 260 0.25 -3.49 -21.95
CA ILE A 260 -0.36 -3.01 -20.71
C ILE A 260 -1.41 -1.94 -21.06
N MET A 261 -2.68 -2.24 -20.86
CA MET A 261 -3.78 -1.31 -21.07
C MET A 261 -4.21 -0.68 -19.75
N LEU A 262 -3.90 0.61 -19.56
CA LEU A 262 -4.38 1.36 -18.40
C LEU A 262 -5.87 1.70 -18.57
N LYS A 263 -6.63 1.55 -17.50
CA LYS A 263 -8.05 1.94 -17.45
C LYS A 263 -8.29 2.96 -16.35
N ASP A 264 -9.18 3.91 -16.60
CA ASP A 264 -9.61 4.83 -15.56
C ASP A 264 -10.57 4.14 -14.60
N THR A 265 -10.19 4.15 -13.32
CA THR A 265 -11.05 3.63 -12.26
C THR A 265 -12.27 4.54 -12.13
N SER A 266 -13.46 3.96 -12.24
CA SER A 266 -14.71 4.65 -11.94
C SER A 266 -15.36 4.00 -10.72
N ALA A 267 -16.01 4.81 -9.88
CA ALA A 267 -16.86 4.22 -8.85
C ALA A 267 -17.97 3.39 -9.55
N PRO A 268 -18.34 2.22 -9.03
CA PRO A 268 -19.39 1.39 -9.65
C PRO A 268 -20.72 2.13 -9.84
N VAL A 269 -20.94 3.19 -9.04
CA VAL A 269 -22.16 3.98 -9.03
C VAL A 269 -21.82 5.47 -8.99
N GLU A 270 -22.40 6.24 -9.91
CA GLU A 270 -22.32 7.71 -9.88
C GLU A 270 -23.23 8.27 -8.79
N ALA A 271 -22.68 8.44 -7.58
CA ALA A 271 -23.40 8.93 -6.40
C ALA A 271 -22.66 10.06 -5.66
N HIS A 272 -21.79 10.82 -6.33
CA HIS A 272 -20.92 11.80 -5.67
C HIS A 272 -21.66 12.91 -4.92
N HIS A 273 -22.76 13.44 -5.47
CA HIS A 273 -23.55 14.48 -4.77
C HIS A 273 -24.22 13.96 -3.51
N PHE A 274 -24.69 12.71 -3.52
CA PHE A 274 -25.22 12.05 -2.34
C PHE A 274 -24.13 11.79 -1.31
N ALA A 275 -22.97 11.31 -1.77
CA ALA A 275 -21.83 11.10 -0.91
C ALA A 275 -21.39 12.40 -0.21
N ASP A 276 -21.27 13.50 -0.96
CA ASP A 276 -20.94 14.82 -0.42
C ASP A 276 -22.03 15.30 0.56
N TYR A 277 -23.31 15.04 0.28
CA TYR A 277 -24.42 15.36 1.19
C TYR A 277 -24.30 14.59 2.52
N ILE A 278 -24.07 13.29 2.48
CA ILE A 278 -23.93 12.43 3.67
C ILE A 278 -22.70 12.81 4.49
N LEU A 279 -21.56 13.05 3.83
CA LEU A 279 -20.31 13.45 4.52
C LEU A 279 -20.40 14.82 5.18
N ASN A 280 -21.18 15.75 4.61
CA ASN A 280 -21.40 17.08 5.20
C ASN A 280 -22.51 17.09 6.27
N ASN A 281 -23.29 16.02 6.41
CA ASN A 281 -24.37 15.88 7.39
C ASN A 281 -24.18 14.64 8.27
N PRO A 282 -23.12 14.60 9.10
CA PRO A 282 -22.65 13.39 9.79
C PRO A 282 -23.60 12.86 10.88
N ASN A 283 -24.64 13.61 11.25
CA ASN A 283 -25.63 13.22 12.26
C ASN A 283 -26.47 11.99 11.83
N SER A 284 -26.32 11.51 10.60
CA SER A 284 -27.05 10.38 10.00
C SER A 284 -26.22 9.09 9.87
N LEU A 285 -25.00 9.07 10.42
CA LEU A 285 -24.03 8.01 10.13
C LEU A 285 -24.08 6.88 11.17
N ASN A 286 -24.60 5.72 10.76
CA ASN A 286 -24.32 4.44 11.43
C ASN A 286 -22.91 3.99 11.02
N TYR A 287 -21.91 4.30 11.85
CA TYR A 287 -20.53 3.86 11.60
C TYR A 287 -20.45 2.34 11.63
N VAL A 288 -20.04 1.73 10.52
CA VAL A 288 -19.70 0.31 10.47
C VAL A 288 -18.22 0.17 10.84
N LYS A 289 -17.93 -0.87 11.64
CA LYS A 289 -16.56 -1.31 11.94
C LYS A 289 -15.76 -1.37 10.62
N LYS A 290 -14.56 -0.79 10.57
CA LYS A 290 -13.64 -0.63 9.40
C LYS A 290 -13.75 0.64 8.55
N GLY A 291 -14.53 1.64 9.00
CA GLY A 291 -14.58 2.94 8.29
C GLY A 291 -15.49 2.94 7.10
N GLU A 292 -16.48 2.06 7.13
CA GLU A 292 -17.51 2.02 6.12
C GLU A 292 -18.80 2.55 6.71
N ILE A 293 -19.63 3.15 5.87
CA ILE A 293 -20.95 3.62 6.26
C ILE A 293 -21.93 3.11 5.23
N ILE A 294 -22.86 2.28 5.68
CA ILE A 294 -23.96 1.80 4.85
C ILE A 294 -25.01 2.90 4.81
N THR A 295 -25.35 3.31 3.60
CA THR A 295 -26.36 4.35 3.35
C THR A 295 -27.67 3.72 2.91
N THR A 296 -28.69 4.56 2.72
CA THR A 296 -30.02 4.12 2.28
C THR A 296 -30.15 4.02 0.76
N LEU A 297 -29.19 4.57 0.00
CA LEU A 297 -29.23 4.60 -1.46
C LEU A 297 -29.19 3.19 -2.05
N ASP A 298 -29.98 2.96 -3.10
CA ASP A 298 -30.01 1.71 -3.86
C ASP A 298 -29.36 1.92 -5.22
N SER A 299 -28.27 1.21 -5.49
CA SER A 299 -27.49 1.38 -6.73
C SER A 299 -28.27 1.02 -8.00
N SER A 300 -29.26 0.13 -7.91
CA SER A 300 -30.10 -0.25 -9.04
C SER A 300 -31.11 0.85 -9.35
N ILE A 301 -31.75 1.42 -8.33
CA ILE A 301 -32.65 2.57 -8.48
C ILE A 301 -31.88 3.80 -8.97
N GLN A 302 -30.70 4.07 -8.41
CA GLN A 302 -29.81 5.15 -8.83
C GLN A 302 -29.48 5.07 -10.33
N ARG A 303 -29.06 3.90 -10.81
CA ARG A 303 -28.73 3.67 -12.24
C ARG A 303 -29.95 3.82 -13.14
N ALA A 304 -31.11 3.28 -12.73
CA ALA A 304 -32.35 3.42 -13.49
C ALA A 304 -32.79 4.88 -13.59
N ALA A 305 -32.84 5.60 -12.47
CA ALA A 305 -33.20 7.02 -12.42
C ALA A 305 -32.24 7.88 -13.25
N LYS A 306 -30.93 7.60 -13.18
CA LYS A 306 -29.92 8.28 -13.99
C LYS A 306 -30.13 8.05 -15.48
N THR A 307 -30.38 6.80 -15.90
CA THR A 307 -30.63 6.47 -17.31
C THR A 307 -31.85 7.21 -17.85
N ILE A 308 -32.93 7.28 -17.07
CA ILE A 308 -34.14 8.02 -17.43
C ILE A 308 -33.83 9.51 -17.58
N LEU A 309 -33.13 10.10 -16.59
CA LEU A 309 -32.75 11.51 -16.59
C LEU A 309 -31.86 11.86 -17.79
N ASP A 310 -30.79 11.09 -18.00
CA ASP A 310 -29.82 11.33 -19.07
C ASP A 310 -30.48 11.22 -20.46
N ASN A 311 -31.43 10.29 -20.63
CA ASN A 311 -32.20 10.18 -21.88
C ASN A 311 -33.14 11.38 -22.09
N HIS A 312 -33.81 11.88 -21.05
CA HIS A 312 -34.66 13.07 -21.16
C HIS A 312 -33.82 14.33 -21.46
N MET A 313 -32.62 14.41 -20.88
CA MET A 313 -31.73 15.54 -21.08
C MET A 313 -31.26 15.70 -22.52
N LYS A 314 -31.17 14.62 -23.31
CA LYS A 314 -30.86 14.71 -24.76
C LYS A 314 -31.85 15.61 -25.50
N THR A 315 -33.14 15.56 -25.15
CA THR A 315 -34.17 16.41 -25.79
C THR A 315 -34.28 17.79 -25.15
N LEU A 316 -34.01 17.90 -23.85
CA LEU A 316 -34.14 19.15 -23.11
C LEU A 316 -32.95 20.09 -23.29
N GLN A 317 -31.77 19.57 -23.62
CA GLN A 317 -30.57 20.37 -23.91
C GLN A 317 -30.82 21.35 -25.08
N ASP A 318 -31.51 20.91 -26.12
CA ASP A 318 -31.88 21.76 -27.27
C ASP A 318 -32.83 22.92 -26.88
N LYS A 319 -33.53 22.78 -25.75
CA LYS A 319 -34.40 23.81 -25.17
C LYS A 319 -33.66 24.68 -24.15
N GLY A 320 -32.34 24.58 -24.06
CA GLY A 320 -31.50 25.36 -23.14
C GLY A 320 -31.49 24.85 -21.70
N VAL A 321 -32.04 23.67 -21.41
CA VAL A 321 -32.01 23.09 -20.05
C VAL A 321 -30.61 22.56 -19.77
N LYS A 322 -29.94 23.15 -18.77
CA LYS A 322 -28.57 22.78 -18.37
C LYS A 322 -28.47 22.00 -17.07
N ASN A 323 -29.50 22.06 -16.22
CA ASN A 323 -29.50 21.45 -14.89
C ASN A 323 -30.77 20.64 -14.67
N SER A 324 -30.63 19.40 -14.23
CA SER A 324 -31.75 18.56 -13.82
C SER A 324 -31.36 17.64 -12.67
N ALA A 325 -32.36 17.17 -11.94
CA ALA A 325 -32.19 16.34 -10.76
C ALA A 325 -33.39 15.42 -10.58
N VAL A 326 -33.14 14.25 -9.97
CA VAL A 326 -34.15 13.28 -9.56
C VAL A 326 -33.81 12.78 -8.16
N LEU A 327 -34.74 12.98 -7.23
CA LEU A 327 -34.67 12.41 -5.89
C LEU A 327 -35.77 11.35 -5.75
N VAL A 328 -35.39 10.12 -5.40
CA VAL A 328 -36.33 9.03 -5.11
C VAL A 328 -36.33 8.78 -3.62
N VAL A 329 -37.51 8.84 -2.99
CA VAL A 329 -37.69 8.65 -1.55
C VAL A 329 -38.72 7.56 -1.30
N HIS A 330 -38.43 6.65 -0.39
CA HIS A 330 -39.39 5.66 0.08
C HIS A 330 -40.47 6.34 0.95
N ASN A 331 -41.74 6.25 0.56
CA ASN A 331 -42.82 6.98 1.25
C ASN A 331 -43.00 6.58 2.72
N SER A 332 -42.83 5.30 3.05
CA SER A 332 -43.03 4.77 4.40
C SER A 332 -41.87 5.11 5.35
N THR A 333 -40.63 4.97 4.88
CA THR A 333 -39.43 5.14 5.72
C THR A 333 -38.77 6.50 5.59
N ARG A 334 -39.16 7.30 4.59
CA ARG A 334 -38.51 8.56 4.18
C ARG A 334 -37.03 8.40 3.79
N GLU A 335 -36.59 7.17 3.55
CA GLU A 335 -35.23 6.87 3.12
C GLU A 335 -35.00 7.29 1.67
N ILE A 336 -33.81 7.80 1.38
CA ILE A 336 -33.39 8.19 0.04
C ILE A 336 -32.97 6.92 -0.72
N GLY A 337 -33.72 6.56 -1.76
CA GLY A 337 -33.41 5.42 -2.63
C GLY A 337 -32.51 5.79 -3.83
N ALA A 338 -32.59 7.03 -4.32
CA ALA A 338 -31.71 7.56 -5.36
C ALA A 338 -31.58 9.09 -5.27
N TRP A 339 -30.41 9.59 -5.64
CA TRP A 339 -30.04 11.00 -5.65
C TRP A 339 -29.22 11.27 -6.92
N VAL A 340 -29.92 11.66 -7.98
CA VAL A 340 -29.33 11.87 -9.30
C VAL A 340 -29.32 13.36 -9.62
N VAL A 341 -28.17 13.85 -10.03
CA VAL A 341 -27.99 15.18 -10.62
C VAL A 341 -27.40 14.97 -12.01
N ASN A 342 -27.87 15.74 -12.99
CA ASN A 342 -27.35 15.68 -14.35
C ASN A 342 -25.88 16.13 -14.42
N GLY A 343 -25.15 15.48 -15.33
CA GLY A 343 -23.75 15.78 -15.62
C GLY A 343 -22.81 14.82 -14.89
N LYS A 344 -21.70 14.47 -15.55
CA LYS A 344 -20.59 13.81 -14.87
C LYS A 344 -19.79 14.87 -14.13
N ARG A 345 -19.35 14.56 -12.90
CA ARG A 345 -18.39 15.39 -12.18
C ARG A 345 -17.10 15.43 -13.01
N SER A 346 -16.83 16.56 -13.65
CA SER A 346 -15.63 16.80 -14.42
C SER A 346 -15.16 18.22 -14.13
N ALA A 347 -13.86 18.40 -13.94
CA ALA A 347 -13.26 19.72 -13.81
C ALA A 347 -13.58 20.62 -15.02
N ASP A 348 -13.84 20.01 -16.18
CA ASP A 348 -14.07 20.69 -17.45
C ASP A 348 -15.56 20.96 -17.74
N VAL A 349 -16.48 20.46 -16.90
CA VAL A 349 -17.93 20.66 -17.07
C VAL A 349 -18.43 21.70 -16.08
N HIS A 350 -18.71 22.91 -16.57
CA HIS A 350 -19.30 24.00 -15.79
C HIS A 350 -20.63 23.59 -15.14
N GLY A 351 -20.74 23.79 -13.83
CA GLY A 351 -21.95 23.49 -13.06
C GLY A 351 -22.05 22.05 -12.56
N SER A 352 -21.11 21.15 -12.92
CA SER A 352 -21.10 19.75 -12.46
C SER A 352 -20.90 19.58 -10.94
N TRP A 353 -20.55 20.65 -10.23
CA TRP A 353 -20.47 20.70 -8.77
C TRP A 353 -21.78 21.13 -8.10
N ILE A 354 -22.75 21.66 -8.86
CA ILE A 354 -24.02 22.15 -8.32
C ILE A 354 -24.92 20.96 -8.00
N ASN A 355 -25.21 20.76 -6.72
CA ASN A 355 -26.19 19.77 -6.32
C ASN A 355 -27.61 20.32 -6.53
N ALA A 356 -28.18 20.02 -7.70
CA ALA A 356 -29.49 20.53 -8.09
C ALA A 356 -30.65 20.03 -7.21
N ILE A 357 -30.45 18.98 -6.40
CA ILE A 357 -31.45 18.50 -5.42
C ILE A 357 -31.53 19.45 -4.22
N THR A 358 -30.40 19.97 -3.73
CA THR A 358 -30.36 20.88 -2.57
C THR A 358 -30.37 22.35 -2.95
N ALA A 359 -30.22 22.67 -4.23
CA ALA A 359 -30.28 24.05 -4.71
C ALA A 359 -31.69 24.62 -4.54
N LEU A 360 -31.83 25.74 -3.82
CA LEU A 360 -33.10 26.41 -3.61
C LEU A 360 -33.66 26.94 -4.95
N ARG A 361 -34.93 26.66 -5.22
CA ARG A 361 -35.67 27.14 -6.39
C ARG A 361 -37.06 27.61 -5.96
N GLN A 362 -37.65 28.51 -6.75
CA GLN A 362 -39.07 28.83 -6.58
C GLN A 362 -39.89 27.61 -7.04
N PRO A 363 -40.83 27.13 -6.20
CA PRO A 363 -41.62 25.93 -6.49
C PRO A 363 -42.62 26.12 -7.64
#